data_AF-A0A536IAM1-F1
#
_entry.id   AF-A0A536IAM1-F1
#
_cell.length_a   1.000
_cell.length_b   1.000
_cell.length_c   1.000
_cell.angle_alpha   90.00
_cell.angle_beta   90.00
_cell.angle_gamma   90.00
#
_symmetry.space_group_name_H-M   'P 1'
#
loop_
_entity.id
_entity.type
_entity.pdbx_description
1 polymer ?
#
loop_
_entity_poly.entity_id
_entity_poly.type
_entity_poly.pdbx_seq_one_letter_code
_entity_poly.pdbx_strand_id
1 'polypeptide(L)'
;MPYAWLVFLHVTSVIGFVLAHGASASMGLRLRRETSPDSIRSLVVLSTLSTRVMYPFLVLVLLTGIAAGFAGEWWRFKWIWTAIIVLVITIILMNVLGQQYNPLRGEARERRHRGPVAETPDVIRKVAASTRPGPISALGVVAFVVLLWLMILKPF
;
A
#
# COMPACT_ATOMS: atom_id res chain seq x y z
N MET A 1 20.95 -6.63 -19.95
CA MET A 1 20.31 -7.51 -18.93
C MET A 1 19.38 -8.48 -19.66
N PRO A 2 19.43 -9.78 -19.41
CA PRO A 2 18.48 -10.74 -19.98
C PRO A 2 17.05 -10.39 -19.56
N TYR A 3 16.08 -10.56 -20.46
CA TYR A 3 14.66 -10.30 -20.20
C TYR A 3 14.14 -11.05 -18.95
N ALA A 4 14.59 -12.29 -18.73
CA ALA A 4 14.24 -13.07 -17.56
C ALA A 4 14.61 -12.40 -16.22
N TRP A 5 15.75 -11.68 -16.17
CA TRP A 5 16.15 -10.93 -14.98
C TRP A 5 15.23 -9.73 -14.71
N LEU A 6 14.75 -9.06 -15.76
CA LEU A 6 13.78 -7.97 -15.59
C LEU A 6 12.47 -8.49 -15.00
N VAL A 7 11.96 -9.62 -15.51
CA VAL A 7 10.76 -10.27 -14.98
C VAL A 7 10.96 -10.71 -13.53
N PHE A 8 12.10 -11.34 -13.22
CA PHE A 8 12.43 -11.74 -11.84
C PHE A 8 12.44 -10.55 -10.87
N LEU A 9 13.10 -9.45 -11.27
CA LEU A 9 13.15 -8.22 -10.46
C LEU A 9 11.76 -7.61 -10.29
N HIS A 10 10.94 -7.62 -11.36
CA HIS A 10 9.56 -7.15 -11.29
C HIS A 10 8.72 -7.95 -10.29
N VAL A 11 8.71 -9.28 -10.42
CA VAL A 11 7.94 -10.17 -9.54
C VAL A 11 8.41 -10.06 -8.09
N THR A 12 9.73 -10.04 -7.85
CA THR A 12 10.28 -9.87 -6.50
C THR A 12 9.90 -8.52 -5.90
N SER A 13 9.87 -7.47 -6.72
CA SER A 13 9.43 -6.13 -6.28
C SER A 13 7.94 -6.11 -5.95
N VAL A 14 7.11 -6.80 -6.73
CA VAL A 14 5.67 -6.96 -6.43
C VAL A 14 5.48 -7.70 -5.11
N ILE A 15 6.22 -8.77 -4.86
CA ILE A 15 6.17 -9.51 -3.59
C ILE A 15 6.57 -8.60 -2.42
N GLY A 16 7.70 -7.89 -2.53
CA GLY A 16 8.15 -6.95 -1.51
C GLY A 16 7.14 -5.83 -1.25
N PHE A 17 6.52 -5.29 -2.30
CA PHE A 17 5.44 -4.32 -2.21
C PHE A 17 4.24 -4.89 -1.45
N VAL A 18 3.74 -6.08 -1.83
CA VAL A 18 2.57 -6.71 -1.20
C VAL A 18 2.83 -7.02 0.27
N LEU A 19 4.03 -7.49 0.63
CA LEU A 19 4.39 -7.75 2.02
C LEU A 19 4.43 -6.45 2.86
N ALA A 20 5.11 -5.41 2.36
CA ALA A 20 5.22 -4.14 3.07
C ALA A 20 3.87 -3.38 3.14
N HIS A 21 3.09 -3.43 2.05
CA HIS A 21 1.76 -2.84 2.00
C HIS A 21 0.77 -3.62 2.88
N GLY A 22 0.77 -4.95 2.78
CA GLY A 22 -0.09 -5.84 3.54
C GLY A 22 0.17 -5.76 5.04
N ALA A 23 1.43 -5.66 5.47
CA ALA A 23 1.78 -5.41 6.87
C ALA A 23 1.16 -4.09 7.38
N SER A 24 1.29 -3.00 6.61
CA SER A 24 0.65 -1.71 6.93
C SER A 24 -0.89 -1.82 7.02
N ALA A 25 -1.51 -2.48 6.03
CA ALA A 25 -2.96 -2.69 6.01
C ALA A 25 -3.46 -3.53 7.20
N SER A 26 -2.72 -4.59 7.57
CA SER A 26 -3.05 -5.46 8.70
C SER A 26 -3.02 -4.72 10.04
N MET A 27 -2.12 -3.74 10.19
CA MET A 27 -2.04 -2.88 11.37
C MET A 27 -3.26 -1.95 11.45
N GLY A 28 -3.71 -1.40 10.32
CA GLY A 28 -4.96 -0.63 10.26
C GLY A 28 -6.21 -1.46 10.61
N LEU A 29 -6.25 -2.73 10.19
CA LEU A 29 -7.30 -3.69 10.57
C LEU A 29 -7.27 -4.02 12.08
N ARG A 30 -6.08 -4.22 12.64
CA ARG A 30 -5.88 -4.46 14.09
C ARG A 30 -6.24 -3.25 14.93
N LEU A 31 -5.97 -2.04 14.45
CA LEU A 31 -6.21 -0.78 15.17
C LEU A 31 -7.67 -0.65 15.66
N ARG A 32 -8.65 -1.17 14.91
CA ARG A 32 -10.07 -1.15 15.30
C ARG A 32 -10.41 -1.99 16.54
N ARG A 33 -9.58 -2.99 16.86
CA ARG A 33 -9.82 -3.92 17.95
C ARG A 33 -8.99 -3.57 19.19
N GLU A 34 -8.09 -2.61 19.06
CA GLU A 34 -7.17 -2.25 20.13
C GLU A 34 -7.75 -1.12 20.97
N THR A 35 -7.74 -1.29 22.28
CA THR A 35 -8.26 -0.30 23.25
C THR A 35 -7.16 0.37 24.05
N SER A 36 -5.96 -0.25 24.10
CA SER A 36 -4.81 0.30 24.79
C SER A 36 -4.15 1.43 23.97
N PRO A 37 -3.99 2.63 24.54
CA PRO A 37 -3.32 3.75 23.85
C PRO A 37 -1.88 3.43 23.41
N ASP A 38 -1.14 2.67 24.22
CA ASP A 38 0.24 2.29 23.91
C ASP A 38 0.33 1.28 22.75
N SER A 39 -0.59 0.31 22.71
CA SER A 39 -0.70 -0.64 21.60
C SER A 39 -1.12 0.05 20.30
N ILE A 40 -2.09 0.96 20.36
CA ILE A 40 -2.49 1.80 19.21
C ILE A 40 -1.27 2.54 18.65
N ARG A 41 -0.49 3.15 19.54
CA ARG A 41 0.69 3.93 19.16
C ARG A 41 1.75 3.08 18.46
N SER A 42 2.07 1.89 19.00
CA SER A 42 3.05 1.00 18.38
C SER A 42 2.58 0.56 16.98
N LEU A 43 1.31 0.19 16.83
CA LEU A 43 0.73 -0.18 15.54
C LEU A 43 0.83 0.95 14.50
N VAL A 44 0.58 2.20 14.88
CA VAL A 44 0.71 3.35 13.98
C VAL A 44 2.16 3.56 13.54
N VAL A 45 3.13 3.49 14.47
CA VAL A 45 4.56 3.63 14.14
C VAL A 45 5.01 2.53 13.18
N LEU A 46 4.68 1.26 13.47
CA LEU A 46 5.01 0.16 12.58
C LEU A 46 4.34 0.32 11.20
N SER A 47 3.08 0.76 11.16
CA SER A 47 2.36 1.04 9.91
C SER A 47 3.06 2.12 9.08
N THR A 48 3.53 3.21 9.72
CA THR A 48 4.29 4.25 9.03
C THR A 48 5.61 3.74 8.48
N LEU A 49 6.36 2.93 9.24
CA LEU A 49 7.61 2.33 8.76
C LEU A 49 7.37 1.38 7.59
N SER A 50 6.37 0.51 7.70
CA SER A 50 5.99 -0.43 6.63
C SER A 50 5.58 0.30 5.35
N THR A 51 4.84 1.41 5.49
CA THR A 51 4.46 2.27 4.35
C THR A 51 5.66 2.93 3.70
N ARG A 52 6.69 3.32 4.47
CA ARG A 52 7.94 3.86 3.91
C ARG A 52 8.70 2.82 3.10
N VAL A 53 8.77 1.59 3.58
CA VAL A 53 9.44 0.47 2.89
C VAL A 53 8.70 0.07 1.61
N MET A 54 7.38 0.20 1.58
CA MET A 54 6.55 -0.08 0.41
C MET A 54 6.90 0.81 -0.81
N TYR A 55 7.18 2.11 -0.61
CA TYR A 55 7.39 3.04 -1.73
C TYR A 55 8.58 2.68 -2.64
N PRO A 56 9.78 2.33 -2.12
CA PRO A 56 10.87 1.80 -2.94
C PRO A 56 10.45 0.61 -3.80
N PHE A 57 9.71 -0.35 -3.25
CA PHE A 57 9.22 -1.50 -4.01
C PHE A 57 8.23 -1.08 -5.10
N LEU A 58 7.32 -0.14 -4.82
CA LEU A 58 6.41 0.39 -5.82
C LEU A 58 7.17 1.04 -7.00
N VAL A 59 8.21 1.82 -6.70
CA VAL A 59 9.07 2.42 -7.73
C VAL A 59 9.77 1.33 -8.54
N LEU A 60 10.31 0.29 -7.89
CA LEU A 60 10.95 -0.83 -8.57
C LEU A 60 9.96 -1.59 -9.46
N VAL A 61 8.73 -1.84 -9.02
CA VAL A 61 7.66 -2.44 -9.83
C VAL A 61 7.43 -1.62 -11.10
N LEU A 62 7.31 -0.30 -11.00
CA LEU A 62 7.11 0.57 -12.15
C LEU A 62 8.31 0.54 -13.11
N LEU A 63 9.53 0.73 -12.60
CA LEU A 63 10.74 0.78 -13.44
C LEU A 63 10.97 -0.55 -14.17
N THR A 64 10.86 -1.67 -13.44
CA THR A 64 11.04 -3.01 -14.01
C THR A 64 9.92 -3.39 -14.97
N GLY A 65 8.67 -3.01 -14.68
CA GLY A 65 7.52 -3.24 -15.55
C GLY A 65 7.61 -2.46 -16.86
N ILE A 66 8.01 -1.18 -16.79
CA ILE A 66 8.25 -0.34 -17.96
C ILE A 66 9.39 -0.92 -18.81
N ALA A 67 10.52 -1.28 -18.17
CA ALA A 67 11.66 -1.88 -18.86
C ALA A 67 11.29 -3.22 -19.53
N ALA A 68 10.52 -4.07 -18.85
CA ALA A 68 10.02 -5.34 -19.41
C ALA A 68 9.05 -5.11 -20.57
N GLY A 69 8.19 -4.08 -20.49
CA GLY A 69 7.28 -3.70 -21.56
C GLY A 69 8.02 -3.28 -22.84
N PHE A 70 9.12 -2.54 -22.72
CA PHE A 70 9.98 -2.20 -23.87
C PHE A 70 10.74 -3.42 -24.40
N ALA A 71 11.37 -4.20 -23.50
CA ALA A 71 12.16 -5.36 -23.89
C ALA A 71 11.32 -6.48 -24.53
N GLY A 72 10.05 -6.60 -24.16
CA GLY A 72 9.10 -7.58 -24.73
C GLY A 72 8.22 -7.02 -25.86
N GLU A 73 8.39 -5.75 -26.24
CA GLU A 73 7.55 -5.04 -27.22
C GLU A 73 6.03 -5.06 -26.89
N TRP A 74 5.68 -5.01 -25.61
CA TRP A 74 4.31 -5.23 -25.16
C TRP A 74 3.39 -4.03 -25.29
N TRP A 75 3.94 -2.84 -25.51
CA TRP A 75 3.20 -1.58 -25.61
C TRP A 75 2.14 -1.56 -26.73
N ARG A 76 2.23 -2.48 -27.70
CA ARG A 76 1.23 -2.65 -28.76
C ARG A 76 -0.05 -3.38 -28.29
N PHE A 77 0.02 -4.13 -27.19
CA PHE A 77 -1.10 -4.92 -26.69
C PHE A 77 -1.97 -4.12 -25.73
N LYS A 78 -3.27 -4.40 -25.71
CA LYS A 78 -4.21 -3.62 -24.91
C LYS A 78 -4.13 -4.00 -23.42
N TRP A 79 -3.81 -5.25 -23.08
CA TRP A 79 -3.73 -5.71 -21.69
C TRP A 79 -2.76 -4.90 -20.82
N ILE A 80 -1.62 -4.43 -21.38
CA ILE A 80 -0.63 -3.65 -20.60
C ILE A 80 -1.18 -2.27 -20.24
N TRP A 81 -1.87 -1.62 -21.17
CA TRP A 81 -2.53 -0.34 -20.93
C TRP A 81 -3.65 -0.47 -19.90
N THR A 82 -4.47 -1.53 -20.01
CA THR A 82 -5.50 -1.83 -19.00
C THR A 82 -4.88 -2.01 -17.61
N ALA A 83 -3.77 -2.74 -17.50
CA ALA A 83 -3.10 -2.94 -16.22
C ALA A 83 -2.55 -1.63 -15.64
N ILE A 84 -1.95 -0.76 -16.46
CA ILE A 84 -1.49 0.57 -16.03
C ILE A 84 -2.66 1.41 -15.53
N ILE A 85 -3.78 1.44 -16.26
CA ILE A 85 -4.99 2.18 -15.86
C ILE A 85 -5.52 1.65 -14.52
N VAL A 86 -5.65 0.33 -14.37
CA VAL A 86 -6.09 -0.30 -13.11
C VAL A 86 -5.16 0.07 -11.96
N LEU A 87 -3.84 0.02 -12.17
CA LEU A 87 -2.84 0.39 -11.17
C LEU A 87 -2.99 1.87 -10.75
N VAL A 88 -3.06 2.79 -11.72
CA VAL A 88 -3.18 4.23 -11.45
C VAL A 88 -4.48 4.55 -10.72
N ILE A 89 -5.61 4.01 -11.18
CA ILE A 89 -6.92 4.20 -10.52
C ILE A 89 -6.87 3.67 -9.09
N THR A 90 -6.28 2.49 -8.88
CA THR A 90 -6.15 1.90 -7.54
C THR A 90 -5.31 2.77 -6.63
N ILE A 91 -4.18 3.29 -7.11
CA ILE A 91 -3.32 4.20 -6.34
C ILE A 91 -4.11 5.46 -5.94
N ILE A 92 -4.83 6.07 -6.88
CA ILE A 92 -5.64 7.28 -6.62
C ILE A 92 -6.71 6.99 -5.57
N LEU A 93 -7.50 5.93 -5.75
CA LEU A 93 -8.57 5.57 -4.84
C LEU A 93 -8.04 5.25 -3.44
N MET A 94 -6.98 4.46 -3.32
CA MET A 94 -6.37 4.15 -2.03
C MET A 94 -5.75 5.38 -1.37
N ASN A 95 -5.20 6.32 -2.13
CA ASN A 95 -4.68 7.57 -1.58
C ASN A 95 -5.82 8.45 -1.03
N VAL A 96 -6.89 8.64 -1.80
CA VAL A 96 -8.07 9.43 -1.39
C VAL A 96 -8.73 8.82 -0.14
N LEU A 97 -9.02 7.52 -0.16
CA LEU A 97 -9.62 6.83 0.98
C LEU A 97 -8.66 6.77 2.18
N GLY A 98 -7.35 6.74 1.92
CA GLY A 98 -6.29 6.77 2.92
C GLY A 98 -6.13 8.13 3.63
N GLN A 99 -6.66 9.22 3.10
CA GLN A 99 -6.57 10.55 3.73
C GLN A 99 -7.26 10.60 5.10
N GLN A 100 -8.25 9.74 5.34
CA GLN A 100 -8.92 9.61 6.64
C GLN A 100 -7.96 9.22 7.78
N TYR A 101 -6.79 8.69 7.45
CA TYR A 101 -5.75 8.28 8.41
C TYR A 101 -4.69 9.38 8.64
N ASN A 102 -4.74 10.50 7.92
CA ASN A 102 -3.75 11.58 8.03
C ASN A 102 -3.74 12.27 9.42
N PRO A 103 -4.88 12.52 10.09
CA PRO A 103 -4.87 13.05 11.46
C PRO A 103 -4.10 12.14 12.43
N LEU A 104 -4.37 10.82 12.41
CA LEU A 104 -3.69 9.81 13.22
C LEU A 104 -2.18 9.77 12.97
N ARG A 105 -1.77 9.92 11.70
CA ARG A 105 -0.35 9.91 11.30
C ARG A 105 0.36 11.21 11.65
N GLY A 106 -0.34 12.34 11.61
CA GLY A 106 0.15 13.66 12.02
C GLY A 106 0.44 13.72 13.52
N GLU A 107 -0.54 13.34 14.34
CA GLU A 107 -0.42 13.29 15.81
C GLU A 107 0.72 12.35 16.26
N ALA A 108 0.84 11.16 15.66
CA ALA A 108 1.92 10.23 15.96
C ALA A 108 3.31 10.80 15.59
N ARG A 109 3.41 11.57 14.50
CA ARG A 109 4.65 12.21 14.04
C ARG A 109 5.05 13.38 14.93
N GLU A 110 4.10 14.21 15.33
CA GLU A 110 4.34 15.41 16.13
C GLU A 110 4.77 15.05 17.57
N ARG A 111 4.21 13.99 18.15
CA ARG A 111 4.66 13.44 19.45
C ARG A 111 6.01 12.75 19.41
N ARG A 112 6.38 12.09 18.29
CA ARG A 112 7.75 11.56 18.11
C ARG A 112 8.79 12.68 18.20
N HIS A 113 8.42 13.91 17.85
CA HIS A 113 9.29 15.07 17.91
C HIS A 113 9.16 15.87 19.23
N ARG A 114 7.99 15.95 19.86
CA ARG A 114 7.75 16.77 21.07
C ARG A 114 7.78 16.04 22.41
N GLY A 115 7.86 14.71 22.46
CA GLY A 115 7.70 13.95 23.71
C GLY A 115 6.22 13.77 24.12
N PRO A 116 5.92 13.09 25.23
CA PRO A 116 4.56 12.68 25.58
C PRO A 116 3.72 13.90 25.99
N VAL A 117 2.90 14.42 25.07
CA VAL A 117 1.85 15.39 25.38
C VAL A 117 0.69 14.65 26.06
N ALA A 118 0.07 15.19 27.10
CA ALA A 118 -1.16 14.61 27.63
C ALA A 118 -2.30 14.88 26.64
N GLU A 119 -2.65 13.93 25.77
CA GLU A 119 -4.00 13.92 25.18
C GLU A 119 -4.81 12.85 25.88
N THR A 120 -6.07 13.20 26.13
CA THR A 120 -7.04 12.31 26.74
C THR A 120 -7.16 11.05 25.87
N PRO A 121 -6.92 9.85 26.43
CA PRO A 121 -7.00 8.57 25.73
C PRO A 121 -8.26 8.36 24.87
N ASP A 122 -9.32 9.13 25.14
CA ASP A 122 -10.59 9.14 24.43
C ASP A 122 -10.52 9.67 22.99
N VAL A 123 -9.64 10.64 22.68
CA VAL A 123 -9.52 11.17 21.30
C VAL A 123 -8.90 10.11 20.39
N ILE A 124 -7.81 9.49 20.82
CA ILE A 124 -7.11 8.41 20.10
C ILE A 124 -8.06 7.22 19.86
N ARG A 125 -8.82 6.83 20.90
CA ARG A 125 -9.83 5.76 20.78
C ARG A 125 -10.95 6.13 19.80
N LYS A 126 -11.43 7.37 19.83
CA LYS A 126 -12.51 7.83 18.94
C LYS A 126 -12.09 7.84 17.47
N VAL A 127 -10.86 8.26 17.17
CA VAL A 127 -10.33 8.27 15.79
C VAL A 127 -9.98 6.84 15.31
N ALA A 128 -9.45 5.98 16.20
CA ALA A 128 -9.25 4.57 15.89
C ALA A 128 -10.59 3.84 15.59
N ALA A 129 -11.64 4.15 16.36
CA ALA A 129 -12.98 3.57 16.18
C ALA A 129 -13.69 4.06 14.90
N SER A 130 -13.45 5.31 14.46
CA SER A 130 -14.04 5.86 13.24
C SER A 130 -13.40 5.34 11.95
N THR A 131 -12.25 4.67 12.07
CA THR A 131 -11.49 4.16 10.93
C THR A 131 -12.17 2.92 10.32
N ARG A 132 -12.43 2.93 9.00
CA ARG A 132 -13.04 1.81 8.25
C ARG A 132 -12.05 1.19 7.24
N PRO A 133 -11.16 0.27 7.66
CA PRO A 133 -10.11 -0.29 6.79
C PRO A 133 -10.63 -1.39 5.84
N GLY A 134 -11.76 -2.03 6.16
CA GLY A 134 -12.31 -3.15 5.38
C GLY A 134 -12.49 -2.86 3.88
N PRO A 135 -13.22 -1.80 3.50
CA PRO A 135 -13.43 -1.46 2.08
C PRO A 135 -12.14 -1.16 1.32
N ILE A 136 -11.17 -0.51 1.96
CA ILE A 136 -9.88 -0.16 1.35
C ILE A 136 -9.02 -1.42 1.14
N SER A 137 -8.98 -2.33 2.11
CA SER A 137 -8.27 -3.60 1.98
C SER A 137 -8.90 -4.50 0.91
N ALA A 138 -10.23 -4.57 0.85
CA ALA A 138 -10.94 -5.33 -0.18
C ALA A 138 -10.64 -4.79 -1.59
N LEU A 139 -10.68 -3.47 -1.77
CA LEU A 139 -10.30 -2.82 -3.02
C LEU A 139 -8.88 -3.21 -3.45
N GLY A 140 -7.93 -3.18 -2.53
CA GLY A 140 -6.54 -3.57 -2.80
C GLY A 140 -6.40 -5.02 -3.26
N VAL A 141 -7.11 -5.95 -2.61
CA VAL A 141 -7.10 -7.38 -3.01
C VAL A 141 -7.71 -7.59 -4.38
N VAL A 142 -8.87 -6.98 -4.66
CA VAL A 142 -9.54 -7.08 -5.97
C VAL A 142 -8.65 -6.53 -7.08
N ALA A 143 -8.09 -5.34 -6.87
CA ALA A 143 -7.17 -4.73 -7.84
C ALA A 143 -5.93 -5.61 -8.09
N PHE A 144 -5.36 -6.21 -7.04
CA PHE A 144 -4.22 -7.10 -7.17
C PHE A 144 -4.54 -8.35 -8.00
N VAL A 145 -5.69 -9.00 -7.75
CA VAL A 145 -6.13 -10.16 -8.54
C VAL A 145 -6.34 -9.80 -10.01
N VAL A 146 -6.95 -8.64 -10.29
CA VAL A 146 -7.14 -8.15 -11.66
C VAL A 146 -5.79 -7.91 -12.34
N LEU A 147 -4.82 -7.29 -11.65
CA LEU A 147 -3.48 -7.06 -12.18
C LEU A 147 -2.74 -8.37 -12.48
N LEU A 148 -2.82 -9.36 -11.59
CA LEU A 148 -2.24 -10.69 -11.83
C LEU A 148 -2.87 -11.35 -13.05
N TRP A 149 -4.20 -11.31 -13.17
CA TRP A 149 -4.92 -11.85 -14.32
C TRP A 149 -4.45 -11.22 -15.63
N LEU A 150 -4.36 -9.88 -15.68
CA LEU A 150 -3.89 -9.15 -16.87
C LEU A 150 -2.44 -9.49 -17.23
N MET A 151 -1.54 -9.58 -16.24
CA MET A 151 -0.10 -9.79 -16.47
C MET A 151 0.24 -11.24 -16.80
N ILE A 152 -0.47 -12.20 -16.22
CA ILE A 152 -0.21 -13.64 -16.43
C ILE A 152 -0.91 -14.10 -17.70
N LEU A 153 -2.22 -13.91 -17.80
CA LEU A 153 -3.02 -14.47 -18.90
C LEU A 153 -2.97 -13.62 -20.17
N LYS A 154 -2.67 -12.31 -20.08
CA LYS A 154 -2.53 -11.40 -21.23
C LYS A 154 -3.68 -11.56 -22.25
N PRO A 155 -4.93 -11.36 -21.84
CA PRO A 155 -6.11 -11.83 -22.58
C PRO A 155 -6.37 -11.14 -23.93
N PHE A 156 -5.72 -10.01 -24.24
CA PHE A 156 -5.97 -9.22 -25.46
C PHE A 156 -4.86 -8.22 -25.81
#